data_AF-A0A1I5RR17-F1
#
_entry.id   AF-A0A1I5RR17-F1
#
_cell.length_a   1.000
_cell.length_b   1.000
_cell.length_c   1.000
_cell.angle_alpha   90.00
_cell.angle_beta   90.00
_cell.angle_gamma   90.00
#
_symmetry.space_group_name_H-M   'P 1'
#
loop_
_entity.id
_entity.type
_entity.pdbx_description
1 polymer ?
#
loop_
_entity_poly.entity_id
_entity_poly.type
_entity_poly.pdbx_seq_one_letter_code
_entity_poly.pdbx_strand_id
1 'polypeptide(L)' 'MLIPPPSPRASDGVPVPRVLHWGGPRHGEVDDVPAEQLASSLLVYDGPRWFGVYQRFEPVQVRVTPGGPAEVWVVRE' A
#
# COMPACT_ATOMS: atom_id res chain seq x y z
N MET A 1 -28.48 8.99 19.84
CA MET A 1 -27.61 9.52 18.77
C MET A 1 -26.27 8.85 18.92
N LEU A 2 -25.99 7.81 18.12
CA LEU A 2 -24.72 7.08 18.19
C LEU A 2 -23.68 7.89 17.43
N ILE A 3 -22.62 8.30 18.12
CA ILE A 3 -21.45 8.92 17.51
C ILE A 3 -20.76 7.77 16.75
N PRO A 4 -20.54 7.86 15.43
CA PRO A 4 -19.77 6.83 14.73
C PRO A 4 -18.37 6.74 15.37
N PRO A 5 -17.75 5.55 15.45
CA PRO A 5 -16.39 5.44 15.96
C PRO A 5 -15.50 6.40 15.17
N PRO A 6 -14.54 7.09 15.82
CA PRO A 6 -13.58 7.88 15.08
C PRO A 6 -12.91 6.95 14.06
N SER A 7 -12.98 7.28 12.77
CA SER A 7 -12.08 6.70 11.77
C SER A 7 -10.68 6.65 12.38
N PRO A 8 -9.90 5.57 12.20
CA PRO A 8 -8.58 5.47 12.81
C PRO A 8 -7.72 6.63 12.33
N ARG A 9 -7.71 7.71 13.11
CA ARG A 9 -6.69 8.75 13.04
C ARG A 9 -5.42 8.02 13.43
N ALA A 10 -4.43 8.07 12.55
CA ALA A 10 -3.06 7.66 12.81
C ALA A 10 -2.67 8.00 14.27
N SER A 11 -2.74 7.00 15.14
CA SER A 11 -2.44 7.13 16.55
C SER A 11 -1.13 6.39 16.72
N ASP A 12 -0.04 7.18 16.84
CA ASP A 12 1.31 6.85 17.35
C ASP A 12 2.47 7.61 16.65
N GLY A 13 2.18 8.63 15.85
CA GLY A 13 3.21 9.61 15.40
C GLY A 13 4.30 9.07 14.46
N VAL A 14 4.29 7.77 14.14
CA VAL A 14 5.11 7.17 13.09
C VAL A 14 4.26 7.10 11.82
N PRO A 15 4.65 7.77 10.72
CA PRO A 15 3.93 7.65 9.46
C PRO A 15 4.01 6.21 8.96
N VAL A 16 2.85 5.58 8.77
CA VAL A 16 2.75 4.29 8.10
C VAL A 16 3.20 4.43 6.64
N PRO A 17 4.13 3.59 6.15
CA PRO A 17 4.55 3.65 4.77
C PRO A 17 3.39 3.43 3.80
N ARG A 18 3.46 4.08 2.62
CA ARG A 18 2.44 3.92 1.58
C ARG A 18 3.00 3.28 0.34
N VAL A 19 2.17 2.46 -0.30
CA VAL A 19 2.47 1.78 -1.54
C VAL A 19 1.50 2.20 -2.63
N LEU A 20 2.02 2.58 -3.79
CA LEU A 20 1.28 2.76 -5.03
C LEU A 20 1.46 1.53 -5.91
N HIS A 21 0.35 0.87 -6.24
CA HIS A 21 0.36 -0.33 -7.07
C HIS A 21 0.39 0.02 -8.57
N TRP A 22 1.34 -0.56 -9.30
CA TRP A 22 1.53 -0.33 -10.73
C TRP A 22 1.34 -1.62 -11.53
N GLY A 23 0.30 -1.65 -12.39
CA GLY A 23 -0.18 -2.85 -13.06
C GLY A 23 -1.06 -3.75 -12.18
N GLY A 24 -1.59 -4.80 -12.80
CA GLY A 24 -2.43 -5.81 -12.12
C GLY A 24 -3.79 -5.29 -11.64
N PRO A 25 -4.51 -6.09 -10.84
CA PRO A 25 -5.88 -5.78 -10.40
C PRO A 25 -6.01 -4.49 -9.58
N ARG A 26 -4.96 -4.10 -8.85
CA ARG A 26 -4.96 -2.91 -7.96
C ARG A 26 -4.30 -1.68 -8.58
N HIS A 27 -4.12 -1.63 -9.90
CA HIS A 27 -3.37 -0.55 -10.53
C HIS A 27 -3.92 0.84 -10.15
N GLY A 28 -3.03 1.71 -9.65
CA GLY A 28 -3.35 3.08 -9.24
C GLY A 28 -3.86 3.20 -7.80
N GLU A 29 -4.13 2.08 -7.12
CA GLU A 29 -4.52 2.09 -5.72
C GLU A 29 -3.32 2.38 -4.80
N VAL A 30 -3.59 3.14 -3.74
CA VAL A 30 -2.62 3.47 -2.69
C VAL A 30 -3.06 2.84 -1.39
N ASP A 31 -2.16 2.10 -0.74
CA ASP A 31 -2.40 1.49 0.56
C ASP A 31 -1.39 1.95 1.60
N ASP A 32 -1.82 2.00 2.86
CA ASP A 32 -0.93 2.06 4.02
C ASP A 32 -0.47 0.62 4.35
N VAL A 33 0.83 0.37 4.25
CA VAL A 33 1.44 -0.95 4.46
C VAL A 33 2.39 -0.89 5.66
N PRO A 34 2.28 -1.79 6.65
CA PRO A 34 3.21 -1.83 7.78
C PRO A 34 4.67 -1.97 7.32
N ALA A 35 5.59 -1.27 7.98
CA ALA A 35 7.01 -1.25 7.58
C ALA A 35 7.64 -2.65 7.58
N GLU A 36 7.17 -3.55 8.45
CA GLU A 36 7.60 -4.94 8.54
C GLU A 36 7.22 -5.73 7.28
N GLN A 37 6.08 -5.43 6.67
CA GLN A 37 5.68 -6.05 5.40
C GLN A 37 6.50 -5.51 4.22
N LEU A 38 6.92 -4.25 4.28
CA LEU A 38 7.83 -3.68 3.28
C LEU A 38 9.29 -4.16 3.39
N ALA A 39 9.64 -4.82 4.50
CA ALA A 39 10.91 -5.54 4.60
C ALA A 39 10.90 -6.82 3.75
N SER A 40 9.71 -7.33 3.40
CA SER A 40 9.56 -8.37 2.38
C SER A 40 9.91 -7.83 1.01
N SER A 41 10.41 -8.68 0.11
CA SER A 41 10.57 -8.33 -1.31
C SER A 41 9.25 -8.42 -2.09
N LEU A 42 8.18 -8.95 -1.47
CA LEU A 42 6.88 -9.19 -2.10
C LEU A 42 5.72 -8.81 -1.18
N LEU A 43 4.69 -8.21 -1.75
CA LEU A 43 3.36 -8.04 -1.17
C LEU A 43 2.39 -8.95 -1.91
N VAL A 44 1.58 -9.70 -1.15
CA VAL A 44 0.57 -10.61 -1.70
C VAL A 44 -0.79 -10.16 -1.22
N TYR A 45 -1.70 -9.97 -2.15
CA TYR A 45 -3.09 -9.65 -1.88
C TYR A 45 -3.98 -10.79 -2.38
N ASP A 46 -4.81 -11.31 -1.49
CA ASP A 46 -5.89 -12.23 -1.83
C ASP A 46 -7.18 -11.45 -2.11
N GLY A 47 -7.76 -11.72 -3.28
CA GLY A 47 -9.09 -11.26 -3.64
C GLY A 47 -10.04 -12.44 -3.84
N PRO A 48 -11.36 -12.21 -3.90
CA PRO A 48 -12.34 -13.30 -4.00
C PRO A 48 -12.17 -14.23 -5.22
N ARG A 49 -11.45 -13.78 -6.26
CA ARG A 49 -11.24 -14.51 -7.52
C ARG A 49 -9.82 -14.37 -8.08
N TRP A 50 -8.90 -13.77 -7.33
CA TRP A 50 -7.57 -13.45 -7.84
C TRP A 50 -6.55 -13.40 -6.69
N PHE A 51 -5.29 -13.62 -7.04
CA PHE A 51 -4.14 -13.33 -6.18
C PHE A 51 -3.24 -12.34 -6.91
N GLY A 52 -2.91 -11.24 -6.25
CA GLY A 52 -2.05 -10.19 -6.80
C GLY A 52 -0.75 -10.16 -6.05
N VAL A 53 0.34 -10.51 -6.72
CA VAL A 53 1.68 -10.40 -6.16
C VAL A 53 2.33 -9.14 -6.71
N TYR A 54 2.85 -8.31 -5.81
CA TYR A 54 3.54 -7.09 -6.14
C TYR A 54 4.94 -7.13 -5.58
N GLN A 55 5.90 -6.60 -6.32
CA GLN A 55 7.28 -6.46 -5.87
C GLN A 55 7.68 -4.99 -5.86
N ARG A 56 8.60 -4.65 -4.97
CA ARG A 56 9.20 -3.31 -4.92
C ARG A 56 9.81 -2.99 -6.28
N PHE A 57 9.50 -1.81 -6.81
CA PHE A 57 10.12 -1.37 -8.05
C PHE A 57 11.61 -1.07 -7.80
N GLU A 58 12.49 -1.53 -8.68
CA GLU A 58 13.93 -1.31 -8.59
C GLU A 58 14.44 -0.53 -9.82
N PRO A 59 15.11 0.63 -9.63
CA PRO A 59 15.43 1.27 -8.35
C PRO A 59 14.19 1.83 -7.65
N VAL A 60 14.17 1.84 -6.31
CA VAL A 60 13.03 2.35 -5.51
C VAL A 60 12.55 3.71 -6.00
N GLN A 61 11.26 3.77 -6.38
CA GLN A 61 10.60 5.00 -6.79
C GLN A 61 9.54 5.41 -5.77
N VAL A 62 9.45 6.71 -5.51
CA VAL A 62 8.41 7.31 -4.67
C VAL A 62 7.66 8.35 -5.50
N ARG A 63 6.32 8.33 -5.44
CA ARG A 63 5.45 9.30 -6.10
C ARG A 63 4.60 10.05 -5.09
N VAL A 64 4.33 11.32 -5.38
CA VAL A 64 3.38 12.13 -4.60
C VAL A 64 1.97 11.72 -5.00
N THR A 65 1.15 11.40 -4.00
CA THR A 65 -0.27 11.07 -4.15
C THR A 65 -1.12 12.03 -3.31
N PRO A 66 -2.46 12.08 -3.48
CA PRO A 66 -3.32 12.91 -2.63
C PRO A 66 -3.18 12.62 -1.13
N GLY A 67 -2.81 11.38 -0.76
CA GLY A 67 -2.55 11.01 0.63
C GLY A 67 -1.17 11.45 1.14
N GLY A 68 -0.19 11.62 0.24
CA GLY A 68 1.22 11.87 0.53
C GLY A 68 2.16 11.02 -0.33
N PRO A 69 3.47 10.97 -0.04
CA PRO A 69 4.40 10.14 -0.78
C PRO A 69 4.07 8.65 -0.63
N ALA A 70 4.17 7.90 -1.72
CA ALA A 70 3.98 6.45 -1.77
C ALA A 70 5.04 5.78 -2.65
N GLU A 71 5.61 4.68 -2.17
CA GLU A 71 6.57 3.85 -2.89
C GLU A 71 5.88 3.06 -4.01
N VAL A 72 6.50 2.95 -5.17
CA VAL A 72 5.93 2.24 -6.32
C VAL A 72 6.23 0.75 -6.20
N TRP A 73 5.17 -0.06 -6.25
CA TRP A 73 5.26 -1.52 -6.30
C TRP A 73 4.61 -2.01 -7.59
N VAL A 74 5.34 -2.81 -8.36
CA VAL A 74 4.88 -3.32 -9.66
C VAL A 74 4.31 -4.72 -9.52
N VAL A 75 3.25 -5.01 -10.28
CA VAL A 75 2.72 -6.37 -10.37
C VAL A 75 3.81 -7.32 -10.86
N ARG A 76 3.84 -8.51 -10.26
CA ARG A 76 4.64 -9.64 -10.70
C ARG A 76 3.72 -10.66 -11.37
N GLU A 77 4.01 -10.99 -12.62
CA GLU A 77 3.36 -12.06 -13.38
C GLU A 77 3.77 -13.45 -12.90
#